data_AF-A0A193BUQ7-F1
#
_entry.id   AF-A0A193BUQ7-F1
#
_cell.length_a   1.000
_cell.length_b   1.000
_cell.length_c   1.000
_cell.angle_alpha   90.00
_cell.angle_beta   90.00
_cell.angle_gamma   90.00
#
_symmetry.space_group_name_H-M   'P 1'
#
loop_
_entity.id
_entity.type
_entity.pdbx_description
1 polymer ?
#
loop_
_entity_poly.entity_id
_entity_poly.type
_entity_poly.pdbx_seq_one_letter_code
_entity_poly.pdbx_strand_id
1 'polypeptide(L)'
;MADDAIKYDYEKLELAFEELVKIVAQVEQTLDDQRSQVRSVMADWHGNTADAYQSLCNDLDKDMDGNLESLLVLKKTAHEGAARMQQADADGSKRVSL
;
A
#
# COMPACT_ATOMS: atom_id res chain seq x y z
N MET A 1 23.20 -34.14 -3.68
CA MET A 1 22.68 -33.12 -4.61
C MET A 1 22.41 -31.90 -3.76
N ALA A 2 23.00 -30.76 -4.12
CA ALA A 2 22.88 -29.54 -3.34
C ALA A 2 21.41 -29.15 -3.28
N ASP A 3 20.94 -28.85 -2.07
CA ASP A 3 19.58 -28.43 -1.74
C ASP A 3 19.33 -27.04 -2.37
N ASP A 4 19.05 -27.03 -3.68
CA ASP A 4 18.83 -25.83 -4.50
C ASP A 4 17.39 -25.30 -4.36
N ALA A 5 16.72 -25.67 -3.27
CA ALA A 5 15.48 -25.05 -2.87
C ALA A 5 15.83 -23.62 -2.43
N ILE A 6 15.43 -22.64 -3.23
CA ILE A 6 15.39 -21.25 -2.79
C ILE A 6 14.51 -21.22 -1.54
N LYS A 7 15.11 -21.27 -0.35
CA LYS A 7 14.40 -21.08 0.92
C LYS A 7 13.96 -19.63 0.96
N TYR A 8 12.76 -19.37 0.45
CA TYR A 8 12.13 -18.08 0.63
C TYR A 8 11.94 -17.86 2.13
N ASP A 9 12.46 -16.74 2.63
CA ASP A 9 12.31 -16.32 4.01
C ASP A 9 10.92 -15.71 4.18
N TYR A 10 9.94 -16.61 4.34
CA TYR A 10 8.52 -16.27 4.47
C TYR A 10 8.27 -15.30 5.64
N GLU A 11 9.07 -15.37 6.71
CA GLU A 11 9.00 -14.42 7.84
C GLU A 11 9.38 -12.99 7.40
N LYS A 12 10.41 -12.83 6.55
CA LYS A 12 10.76 -11.51 5.99
C LYS A 12 9.68 -10.95 5.07
N LEU A 13 9.01 -11.80 4.29
CA LEU A 13 7.88 -11.38 3.47
C LEU A 13 6.71 -10.90 4.34
N GLU A 14 6.41 -11.61 5.41
CA GLU A 14 5.35 -11.26 6.35
C GLU A 14 5.67 -9.96 7.10
N LEU A 15 6.91 -9.77 7.55
CA LEU A 15 7.40 -8.49 8.11
C LEU A 15 7.25 -7.32 7.11
N ALA A 16 7.63 -7.52 5.85
CA ALA A 16 7.46 -6.50 4.82
C ALA A 16 5.97 -6.15 4.59
N PHE A 17 5.05 -7.12 4.74
CA PHE A 17 3.61 -6.85 4.69
C PHE A 17 3.12 -6.05 5.88
N GLU A 18 3.57 -6.38 7.08
CA GLU A 18 3.22 -5.61 8.28
C GLU A 18 3.71 -4.15 8.18
N GLU A 19 4.93 -3.94 7.66
CA GLU A 19 5.46 -2.60 7.39
C GLU A 19 4.62 -1.86 6.33
N LEU A 20 4.25 -2.52 5.23
CA LEU A 20 3.36 -1.95 4.22
C LEU A 20 2.00 -1.53 4.80
N VAL A 21 1.41 -2.34 5.68
CA VAL A 21 0.15 -2.00 6.35
C VAL A 21 0.31 -0.76 7.24
N LYS A 22 1.40 -0.68 7.99
CA LYS A 22 1.69 0.49 8.84
C LYS A 22 1.90 1.75 8.00
N ILE A 23 2.62 1.65 6.89
CA ILE A 23 2.86 2.77 5.98
C ILE A 23 1.54 3.24 5.36
N VAL A 24 0.68 2.32 4.92
CA VAL A 24 -0.65 2.67 4.39
C VAL A 24 -1.49 3.43 5.42
N ALA A 25 -1.56 2.94 6.66
CA ALA A 25 -2.31 3.62 7.72
C ALA A 25 -1.73 5.00 8.06
N GLN A 26 -0.39 5.16 8.02
CA GLN A 26 0.25 6.46 8.21
C GLN A 26 -0.05 7.43 7.06
N VAL A 27 -0.09 6.94 5.83
CA VAL A 27 -0.47 7.73 4.66
C VAL A 27 -1.92 8.19 4.78
N GLU A 28 -2.85 7.30 5.11
CA GLU A 28 -4.27 7.65 5.35
C GLU A 28 -4.40 8.75 6.42
N GLN A 29 -3.71 8.59 7.55
CA GLN A 29 -3.77 9.59 8.62
C GLN A 29 -3.18 10.94 8.20
N THR A 30 -2.03 10.92 7.51
CA THR A 30 -1.39 12.14 7.02
C THR A 30 -2.28 12.87 6.01
N LEU A 31 -3.02 12.12 5.19
CA LEU A 31 -3.97 12.65 4.23
C LEU A 31 -5.14 13.37 4.90
N ASP A 32 -5.73 12.74 5.90
CA ASP A 32 -6.83 13.34 6.67
C ASP A 32 -6.38 14.62 7.38
N ASP A 33 -5.17 14.63 7.94
CA ASP A 33 -4.59 15.82 8.57
C ASP A 33 -4.37 16.94 7.54
N GLN A 34 -3.84 16.63 6.36
CA GLN A 34 -3.65 17.61 5.28
C GLN A 34 -4.98 18.16 4.77
N ARG A 35 -6.00 17.32 4.58
CA ARG A 35 -7.37 17.73 4.22
C ARG A 35 -7.94 18.70 5.23
N SER A 36 -7.79 18.39 6.53
CA SER A 36 -8.26 19.24 7.62
C SER A 36 -7.56 20.60 7.63
N GLN A 37 -6.22 20.61 7.51
CA GLN A 37 -5.44 21.85 7.47
C GLN A 37 -5.80 22.73 6.28
N VAL A 38 -5.93 22.14 5.08
CA VAL A 38 -6.36 22.86 3.88
C VAL A 38 -7.73 23.50 4.09
N ARG A 39 -8.72 22.73 4.56
CA ARG A 39 -10.07 23.26 4.83
C ARG A 39 -10.04 24.39 5.86
N SER A 40 -9.21 24.28 6.88
CA SER A 40 -9.03 25.33 7.89
C SER A 40 -8.42 26.60 7.31
N VAL A 41 -7.40 26.49 6.45
CA VAL A 41 -6.76 27.65 5.79
C VAL A 41 -7.72 28.30 4.78
N MET A 42 -8.50 27.49 4.07
CA MET A 42 -9.45 27.98 3.06
C MET A 42 -10.70 28.63 3.67
N ALA A 43 -11.02 28.38 4.95
CA ALA A 43 -12.24 28.86 5.60
C ALA A 43 -12.42 30.39 5.52
N ASP A 44 -11.31 31.14 5.56
CA ASP A 44 -11.30 32.60 5.51
C ASP A 44 -10.94 33.18 4.13
N TRP A 45 -10.74 32.33 3.12
CA TRP A 45 -10.28 32.76 1.79
C TRP A 45 -11.44 32.84 0.80
N HIS A 46 -11.62 34.00 0.17
CA HIS A 46 -12.71 34.27 -0.77
C HIS A 46 -12.19 34.85 -2.09
N GLY A 47 -12.90 34.56 -3.20
CA GLY A 47 -12.60 35.05 -4.55
C GLY A 47 -11.94 34.00 -5.46
N ASN A 48 -11.69 34.36 -6.74
CA ASN A 48 -11.20 33.43 -7.76
C ASN A 48 -9.94 32.63 -7.40
N THR A 49 -9.07 33.18 -6.53
CA THR A 49 -7.89 32.48 -6.04
C THR A 49 -8.27 31.33 -5.09
N ALA A 50 -9.30 31.52 -4.26
CA ALA A 50 -9.84 30.46 -3.42
C ALA A 50 -10.43 29.32 -4.26
N ASP A 51 -11.16 29.63 -5.34
CA ASP A 51 -11.70 28.61 -6.25
C ASP A 51 -10.60 27.76 -6.90
N ALA A 52 -9.50 28.40 -7.33
CA ALA A 52 -8.35 27.70 -7.91
C ALA A 52 -7.64 26.80 -6.90
N TYR A 53 -7.44 27.28 -5.66
CA TYR A 53 -6.87 26.46 -4.59
C TYR A 53 -7.81 25.31 -4.22
N GLN A 54 -9.11 25.54 -4.16
CA GLN A 54 -10.07 24.48 -3.87
C GLN A 54 -10.10 23.41 -4.96
N SER A 55 -9.98 23.79 -6.23
CA SER A 55 -9.80 22.83 -7.32
C SER A 55 -8.51 22.02 -7.17
N LEU A 56 -7.39 22.67 -6.88
CA LEU A 56 -6.11 21.99 -6.66
C LEU A 56 -6.18 21.00 -5.51
N CYS A 57 -6.85 21.37 -4.41
CA CYS A 57 -7.01 20.49 -3.26
C CYS A 57 -7.92 19.30 -3.57
N ASN A 58 -8.99 19.50 -4.34
CA ASN A 58 -9.85 18.40 -4.79
C ASN A 58 -9.11 17.43 -5.73
N ASP A 59 -8.20 17.93 -6.55
CA ASP A 59 -7.39 17.06 -7.42
C ASP A 59 -6.32 16.32 -6.63
N LEU A 60 -5.69 16.99 -5.65
CA LEU A 60 -4.79 16.34 -4.69
C LEU A 60 -5.50 15.21 -3.95
N ASP A 61 -6.73 15.45 -3.47
CA ASP A 61 -7.55 14.45 -2.78
C ASP A 61 -7.80 13.20 -3.65
N LYS A 62 -8.09 13.38 -4.94
CA LYS A 62 -8.29 12.27 -5.87
C LYS A 62 -7.01 11.48 -6.13
N ASP A 63 -5.89 12.16 -6.33
CA ASP A 63 -4.60 11.51 -6.55
C ASP A 63 -4.20 10.68 -5.32
N MET A 64 -4.50 11.21 -4.15
CA MET A 64 -4.24 10.57 -2.87
C MET A 64 -5.12 9.32 -2.65
N ASP A 65 -6.41 9.39 -2.97
CA ASP A 65 -7.31 8.23 -2.95
C ASP A 65 -6.85 7.15 -3.95
N GLY A 66 -6.39 7.55 -5.15
CA GLY A 66 -5.84 6.61 -6.15
C GLY A 66 -4.53 5.94 -5.71
N ASN A 67 -3.66 6.67 -5.02
CA ASN A 67 -2.45 6.10 -4.43
C ASN A 67 -2.77 5.09 -3.32
N LEU A 68 -3.76 5.40 -2.48
CA LEU A 68 -4.23 4.49 -1.44
C LEU A 68 -4.77 3.18 -2.05
N GLU A 69 -5.60 3.28 -3.08
CA GLU A 69 -6.12 2.12 -3.81
C GLU A 69 -4.97 1.28 -4.40
N SER A 70 -3.97 1.93 -5.00
CA SER A 70 -2.79 1.26 -5.56
C SER A 70 -2.00 0.51 -4.49
N LEU A 71 -1.84 1.07 -3.28
CA LEU A 71 -1.17 0.41 -2.17
C LEU A 71 -1.96 -0.79 -1.64
N LEU A 72 -3.29 -0.70 -1.60
CA LEU A 72 -4.16 -1.83 -1.24
C LEU A 72 -4.07 -2.96 -2.26
N VAL A 73 -4.01 -2.63 -3.56
CA VAL A 73 -3.80 -3.59 -4.64
C VAL A 73 -2.43 -4.25 -4.53
N LEU A 74 -1.38 -3.48 -4.24
CA LEU A 74 -0.03 -3.99 -4.05
C LEU A 74 0.01 -4.98 -2.87
N LYS A 75 -0.57 -4.61 -1.73
CA LYS A 75 -0.71 -5.49 -0.56
C LYS A 75 -1.39 -6.81 -0.93
N LYS A 76 -2.53 -6.75 -1.62
CA LYS A 76 -3.27 -7.95 -2.05
C LYS A 76 -2.44 -8.82 -2.98
N THR A 77 -1.86 -8.23 -4.03
CA THR A 77 -1.09 -8.95 -5.05
C THR A 77 0.11 -9.66 -4.43
N ALA A 78 0.79 -8.99 -3.50
CA ALA A 78 1.96 -9.55 -2.87
C ALA A 78 1.60 -10.64 -1.84
N HIS A 79 0.47 -10.52 -1.12
CA HIS A 79 -0.06 -11.60 -0.28
C HIS A 79 -0.45 -12.84 -1.11
N GLU A 80 -1.09 -12.64 -2.27
CA GLU A 80 -1.40 -13.73 -3.20
C GLU A 80 -0.12 -14.37 -3.77
N GLY A 81 0.89 -13.56 -4.09
CA GLY A 81 2.20 -14.03 -4.53
C GLY A 81 2.88 -14.91 -3.49
N ALA A 82 2.96 -14.44 -2.25
CA ALA A 82 3.54 -15.19 -1.14
C ALA A 82 2.81 -16.53 -0.90
N ALA A 83 1.48 -16.53 -0.91
CA ALA A 83 0.68 -17.75 -0.77
C ALA A 83 0.94 -18.76 -1.90
N ARG A 84 1.06 -18.29 -3.15
CA ARG A 84 1.39 -19.15 -4.30
C ARG A 84 2.80 -19.72 -4.19
N MET A 85 3.77 -18.95 -3.71
CA MET A 85 5.14 -19.41 -3.51
C MET A 85 5.19 -20.51 -2.43
N GLN A 86 4.52 -20.29 -1.30
CA GLN A 86 4.42 -21.28 -0.23
C GLN A 86 3.79 -22.60 -0.72
N GLN A 87 2.73 -22.50 -1.54
CA GLN A 87 2.07 -23.66 -2.11
C GLN A 87 2.96 -24.39 -3.13
N ALA A 88 3.65 -23.66 -4.00
CA ALA A 88 4.58 -24.23 -4.98
C ALA A 88 5.75 -24.96 -4.30
N ASP A 89 6.31 -24.41 -3.22
CA ASP A 89 7.35 -25.06 -2.43
C ASP A 89 6.84 -26.34 -1.76
N ALA A 90 5.64 -26.31 -1.18
CA ALA A 90 5.03 -27.48 -0.55
C ALA A 90 4.77 -28.61 -1.56
N ASP A 91 4.32 -28.28 -2.78
CA ASP A 91 4.06 -29.24 -3.84
C ASP A 91 5.37 -29.76 -4.49
N GLY A 92 6.37 -28.89 -4.65
CA GLY A 92 7.71 -29.26 -5.12
C GLY A 92 8.41 -30.23 -4.15
N SER A 93 8.36 -29.93 -2.85
CA SER A 93 8.92 -30.78 -1.79
C SER A 93 8.31 -32.19 -1.81
N LYS A 94 6.98 -32.31 -1.98
CA LYS A 94 6.29 -33.62 -2.08
C LYS A 94 6.72 -34.45 -3.28
N ARG A 95 7.05 -33.81 -4.42
CA ARG A 95 7.49 -34.51 -5.65
C ARG A 95 8.94 -34.99 -5.59
N VAL A 96 9.77 -34.40 -4.73
CA VAL A 96 11.17 -34.81 -4.53
C VAL A 96 11.29 -35.93 -3.48
N SER A 97 10.28 -36.09 -2.61
CA SER A 97 10.25 -37.14 -1.57
C SER A 97 9.67 -38.50 -2.01
N LEU A 98 9.31 -38.67 -3.29
CA LEU A 98 8.84 -39.92 -3.91
C LEU A 98 9.90 -40.49 -4.85
#